data_AF-A0A662QEZ1-F1
#
_entry.id   AF-A0A662QEZ1-F1
#
_cell.length_a   1.000
_cell.length_b   1.000
_cell.length_c   1.000
_cell.angle_alpha   90.00
_cell.angle_beta   90.00
_cell.angle_gamma   90.00
#
_symmetry.space_group_name_H-M   'P 1'
#
loop_
_entity.id
_entity.type
_entity.pdbx_description
1 polymer ?
#
loop_
_entity_poly.entity_id
_entity_poly.type
_entity_poly.pdbx_seq_one_letter_code
_entity_poly.pdbx_strand_id
1 'polypeptide(L)'
;MMDESEKKCLPIEEDKKTGKPIWIDVRELKLKYRIPVSGIKRFFEALDEGKLLATKCKRCGEKYFPPQANCPNCGSSDMEWIEVNGYGRLLTYTVVKVKPESYQKYPDYILGIARLDDGFNILAWILCDDFKRLRRGMRVKIDFKRRDEENYVSYFMVPVED
;
A
#
# COMPACT_ATOMS: atom_id res chain seq x y z
N MET A 1 18.23 30.07 31.19
CA MET A 1 18.71 29.06 32.13
C MET A 1 18.43 27.71 31.47
N MET A 2 19.47 27.11 30.89
CA MET A 2 19.39 25.81 30.22
C MET A 2 19.18 24.73 31.29
N ASP A 3 18.26 23.82 31.00
CA ASP A 3 17.94 22.65 31.82
C ASP A 3 19.18 21.76 31.99
N GLU A 4 19.57 21.48 33.23
CA GLU A 4 20.77 20.70 33.61
C GLU A 4 20.62 19.18 33.37
N SER A 5 19.59 18.73 32.65
CA SER A 5 19.28 17.31 32.43
C SER A 5 20.02 16.65 31.24
N GLU A 6 20.75 17.42 30.42
CA GLU A 6 21.42 16.93 29.19
C GLU A 6 22.91 16.53 29.37
N LYS A 7 23.31 15.99 30.53
CA LYS A 7 24.64 15.35 30.67
C LYS A 7 24.56 13.82 30.56
N LYS A 8 24.42 13.31 29.34
CA LYS A 8 24.95 12.00 28.94
C LYS A 8 25.98 12.20 27.84
N CYS A 9 27.24 12.43 28.22
CA CYS A 9 28.31 12.75 27.28
C CYS A 9 28.82 11.57 26.43
N LEU A 10 28.40 10.33 26.70
CA LEU A 10 28.78 9.15 25.90
C LEU A 10 27.56 8.23 25.72
N PRO A 11 27.33 7.65 24.52
CA PRO A 11 26.20 6.77 24.26
C PRO A 11 26.49 5.37 24.80
N ILE A 12 26.60 5.24 26.12
CA ILE A 12 26.91 3.98 26.79
C ILE A 12 25.66 3.51 27.55
N GLU A 13 25.17 2.33 27.21
CA GLU A 13 24.08 1.62 27.90
C GLU A 13 24.61 0.36 28.61
N GLU A 14 23.95 -0.09 29.68
CA GLU A 14 24.33 -1.30 30.38
C GLU A 14 23.62 -2.52 29.77
N ASP A 15 24.39 -3.54 29.38
CA ASP A 15 23.84 -4.78 28.84
C ASP A 15 23.00 -5.51 29.90
N LYS A 16 21.70 -5.66 29.64
CA LYS A 16 20.75 -6.27 30.58
C LYS A 16 21.07 -7.73 30.96
N LYS A 17 21.93 -8.43 30.21
CA LYS A 17 22.29 -9.83 30.48
C LYS A 17 23.64 -9.98 31.19
N THR A 18 24.58 -9.09 30.92
CA THR A 18 25.99 -9.24 31.34
C THR A 18 26.48 -8.10 32.24
N GLY A 19 25.71 -7.02 32.39
CA GLY A 19 26.06 -5.85 33.20
C GLY A 19 27.24 -5.04 32.64
N LYS A 20 27.67 -5.34 31.41
CA LYS A 20 28.81 -4.66 30.79
C LYS A 20 28.36 -3.38 30.07
N PRO A 21 29.17 -2.31 30.09
CA PRO A 21 28.89 -1.12 29.31
C PRO A 21 28.99 -1.44 27.80
N ILE A 22 27.94 -1.11 27.06
CA ILE A 22 27.85 -1.21 25.60
C ILE A 22 27.79 0.21 25.02
N TRP A 23 28.64 0.49 24.04
CA TRP A 23 28.53 1.69 23.22
C TRP A 23 27.43 1.53 22.17
N ILE A 24 26.42 2.39 22.20
CA ILE A 24 25.26 2.40 21.31
C ILE A 24 25.46 3.48 20.24
N ASP A 25 26.09 3.13 19.11
CA ASP A 25 26.09 4.00 17.91
C ASP A 25 24.92 3.58 17.01
N VAL A 26 23.73 4.14 17.28
CA VAL A 26 22.55 3.95 16.42
C VAL A 26 22.28 5.26 15.69
N ARG A 27 22.23 5.18 14.36
CA ARG A 27 21.87 6.30 13.50
C ARG A 27 20.58 5.98 12.78
N GLU A 28 19.64 6.92 12.78
CA GLU A 28 18.45 6.82 11.95
C GLU A 28 18.81 7.06 10.48
N LEU A 29 18.70 6.01 9.66
CA LEU A 29 18.82 6.14 8.21
C LEU A 29 17.46 6.51 7.61
N LYS A 30 17.31 7.75 7.17
CA LYS A 30 16.14 8.17 6.37
C LYS A 30 16.28 7.65 4.94
N LEU A 31 15.59 6.55 4.65
CA LEU A 31 15.52 5.98 3.29
C LEU A 31 14.59 6.82 2.42
N LYS A 32 15.13 7.43 1.35
CA LYS A 32 14.35 8.13 0.32
C LYS A 32 14.50 7.40 -1.02
N TYR A 33 13.44 6.70 -1.42
CA TYR A 33 13.42 5.99 -2.69
C TYR A 33 13.10 6.95 -3.85
N ARG A 34 13.82 6.81 -4.97
CA ARG A 34 13.54 7.49 -6.24
C ARG A 34 13.17 6.43 -7.27
N ILE A 35 11.88 6.12 -7.36
CA ILE A 35 11.38 5.07 -8.24
C ILE A 35 10.87 5.74 -9.53
N PRO A 36 11.43 5.43 -10.70
CA PRO A 36 10.93 5.96 -11.96
C PRO A 36 9.57 5.32 -12.28
N VAL A 37 8.56 6.16 -12.53
CA VAL A 37 7.19 5.72 -12.86
C VAL A 37 6.78 6.11 -14.28
N SER A 38 7.74 6.52 -15.13
CA SER A 38 7.45 7.06 -16.47
C SER A 38 6.55 6.16 -17.32
N GLY A 39 6.79 4.85 -17.31
CA GLY A 39 5.99 3.88 -18.09
C GLY A 39 4.55 3.70 -17.60
N ILE A 40 4.23 4.15 -16.38
CA ILE A 40 2.91 3.99 -15.76
C ILE A 40 2.41 5.30 -15.11
N LYS A 41 2.97 6.47 -15.49
CA LYS A 41 2.66 7.77 -14.86
C LYS A 41 1.16 8.05 -14.84
N ARG A 42 0.49 7.74 -15.95
CA ARG A 42 -0.96 7.91 -16.14
C ARG A 42 -1.80 7.16 -15.10
N PHE A 43 -1.30 6.05 -14.56
CA PHE A 43 -1.99 5.35 -13.47
C PHE A 43 -2.11 6.23 -12.23
N PHE A 44 -1.02 6.88 -11.82
CA PHE A 44 -1.00 7.74 -10.64
C PHE A 44 -1.82 9.03 -10.85
N GLU A 45 -1.73 9.62 -12.04
CA GLU A 45 -2.56 10.78 -12.41
C GLU A 45 -4.06 10.42 -12.35
N ALA A 46 -4.43 9.24 -12.83
CA ALA A 46 -5.81 8.77 -12.76
C ALA A 46 -6.30 8.49 -11.33
N LEU A 47 -5.42 8.08 -10.41
CA LEU A 47 -5.78 7.94 -9.00
C LEU A 47 -6.19 9.30 -8.41
N ASP A 48 -5.48 10.39 -8.74
CA ASP A 48 -5.85 11.75 -8.32
C ASP A 48 -7.19 12.21 -8.94
N GLU A 49 -7.56 11.66 -10.10
CA GLU A 49 -8.89 11.87 -10.74
C GLU A 49 -9.99 10.96 -10.17
N GLY A 50 -9.69 10.11 -9.18
CA GLY A 50 -10.66 9.15 -8.63
C GLY A 50 -11.00 8.01 -9.60
N LYS A 51 -10.04 7.61 -10.45
CA LYS A 51 -10.19 6.52 -11.41
C LYS A 51 -9.13 5.45 -11.19
N LEU A 52 -9.52 4.20 -11.43
CA LEU A 52 -8.59 3.08 -11.39
C LEU A 52 -8.34 2.60 -12.82
N LEU A 53 -7.10 2.64 -13.26
CA LEU A 53 -6.72 2.18 -14.60
C LEU A 53 -5.98 0.84 -14.57
N ALA A 54 -6.18 0.08 -15.64
CA ALA A 54 -5.41 -1.09 -16.03
C ALA A 54 -4.86 -0.88 -17.45
N THR A 55 -4.05 -1.82 -17.93
CA THR A 55 -3.56 -1.81 -19.32
C THR A 55 -3.96 -3.09 -20.03
N LYS A 56 -4.34 -2.98 -21.29
CA LYS A 56 -4.60 -4.10 -22.19
C LYS A 56 -3.61 -4.08 -23.35
N CYS A 57 -3.04 -5.23 -23.69
CA CYS A 57 -2.18 -5.32 -24.87
C CYS A 57 -3.05 -5.33 -26.13
N LYS A 58 -2.79 -4.40 -27.07
CA LYS A 58 -3.55 -4.37 -28.33
C LYS A 58 -3.21 -5.54 -29.26
N ARG A 59 -2.04 -6.14 -29.09
CA ARG A 59 -1.57 -7.26 -29.92
C ARG A 59 -2.18 -8.61 -29.51
N CYS A 60 -2.14 -8.96 -28.23
CA CYS A 60 -2.60 -10.26 -27.74
C CYS A 60 -3.88 -10.21 -26.89
N GLY A 61 -4.38 -9.02 -26.55
CA GLY A 61 -5.62 -8.83 -25.79
C GLY A 61 -5.49 -9.02 -24.27
N GLU A 62 -4.33 -9.45 -23.77
CA GLU A 62 -4.12 -9.70 -22.34
C GLU A 62 -4.25 -8.41 -21.52
N LYS A 63 -4.85 -8.53 -20.33
CA LYS A 63 -5.13 -7.39 -19.45
C LYS A 63 -4.30 -7.48 -18.18
N TYR A 64 -3.75 -6.36 -17.73
CA TYR A 64 -2.87 -6.30 -16.57
C TYR A 64 -3.31 -5.26 -15.55
N PHE A 65 -3.39 -5.71 -14.31
CA PHE A 65 -3.43 -4.89 -13.11
C PHE A 65 -2.45 -5.48 -12.08
N PRO A 66 -1.50 -4.70 -11.52
CA PRO A 66 -1.21 -3.31 -11.85
C PRO A 66 -0.83 -3.09 -13.33
N PRO A 67 -1.06 -1.88 -13.88
CA PRO A 67 -0.72 -1.53 -15.25
C PRO A 67 0.72 -1.89 -15.63
N GLN A 68 0.92 -2.33 -16.87
CA GLN A 68 2.22 -2.65 -17.44
C GLN A 68 2.49 -1.77 -18.66
N ALA A 69 3.69 -1.17 -18.71
CA ALA A 69 4.12 -0.36 -19.85
C ALA A 69 4.37 -1.21 -21.12
N ASN A 70 4.80 -2.47 -20.92
CA ASN A 70 5.03 -3.45 -21.97
C ASN A 70 4.34 -4.76 -21.57
N CYS A 71 3.78 -5.48 -22.53
CA CYS A 71 3.09 -6.76 -22.29
C CYS A 71 4.08 -7.85 -21.84
N PRO A 72 3.96 -8.41 -20.63
CA PRO A 72 4.80 -9.53 -20.18
C PRO A 72 4.61 -10.81 -20.99
N ASN A 73 3.44 -11.00 -21.62
CA ASN A 73 3.15 -12.21 -22.38
C ASN A 73 3.82 -12.22 -23.78
N CYS A 74 3.72 -11.11 -24.53
CA CYS A 74 4.19 -11.05 -25.93
C CYS A 74 5.29 -10.02 -26.21
N GLY A 75 5.73 -9.27 -25.19
CA GLY A 75 6.79 -8.26 -25.29
C GLY A 75 6.40 -6.96 -26.01
N SER A 76 5.17 -6.84 -26.52
CA SER A 76 4.73 -5.63 -27.22
C SER A 76 4.61 -4.43 -26.28
N SER A 77 5.04 -3.25 -26.76
CA SER A 77 4.81 -1.96 -26.11
C SER A 77 3.49 -1.29 -26.54
N ASP A 78 2.73 -1.90 -27.45
CA ASP A 78 1.44 -1.37 -27.89
C ASP A 78 0.34 -1.74 -26.88
N MET A 79 0.28 -0.92 -25.84
CA MET A 79 -0.66 -1.04 -24.73
C MET A 79 -1.73 0.05 -24.83
N GLU A 80 -2.97 -0.29 -24.54
CA GLU A 80 -4.07 0.66 -24.32
C GLU A 80 -4.41 0.75 -22.83
N TRP A 81 -4.75 1.95 -22.37
CA TRP A 81 -5.25 2.19 -21.03
C TRP A 81 -6.75 1.89 -21.00
N ILE A 82 -7.18 1.13 -20.02
CA ILE A 82 -8.59 0.79 -19.79
C ILE A 82 -8.99 1.17 -18.37
N GLU A 83 -10.20 1.68 -18.21
CA GLU A 83 -10.76 2.00 -16.90
C GLU A 83 -11.35 0.73 -16.27
N VAL A 84 -11.15 0.59 -14.97
CA VAL A 84 -11.63 -0.53 -14.16
C VAL A 84 -12.87 -0.05 -13.40
N ASN A 85 -13.98 -0.79 -13.50
CA ASN A 85 -15.25 -0.40 -12.86
C ASN A 85 -15.14 -0.35 -11.33
N GLY A 86 -14.22 -1.14 -10.76
CA GLY A 86 -13.87 -1.06 -9.34
C GLY A 86 -14.80 -1.85 -8.41
N TYR A 87 -15.74 -2.63 -8.95
CA TYR A 87 -16.57 -3.53 -8.16
C TYR A 87 -16.04 -4.97 -8.20
N GLY A 88 -16.20 -5.70 -7.11
CA GLY A 88 -15.70 -7.07 -7.01
C GLY A 88 -16.19 -7.84 -5.79
N ARG A 89 -15.56 -8.99 -5.55
CA ARG A 89 -15.80 -9.83 -4.37
C ARG A 89 -14.50 -10.08 -3.62
N LEU A 90 -14.56 -9.96 -2.30
CA LEU A 90 -13.42 -10.21 -1.42
C LEU A 90 -13.02 -11.69 -1.45
N LEU A 91 -11.82 -12.02 -1.92
CA LEU A 91 -11.30 -13.39 -1.93
C LEU A 91 -10.75 -13.79 -0.56
N THR A 92 -9.95 -12.92 0.04
CA THR A 92 -9.34 -13.15 1.36
C THR A 92 -8.90 -11.82 1.97
N TYR A 93 -8.71 -11.80 3.30
CA TYR A 93 -8.20 -10.65 4.01
C TYR A 93 -7.36 -11.07 5.22
N THR A 94 -6.58 -10.14 5.75
CA THR A 94 -5.84 -10.27 7.01
C THR A 94 -5.87 -8.97 7.80
N VAL A 95 -5.86 -9.07 9.13
CA VAL A 95 -5.80 -7.92 10.04
C VAL A 95 -4.36 -7.79 10.54
N VAL A 96 -3.71 -6.68 10.20
CA VAL A 96 -2.34 -6.40 10.61
C VAL A 96 -2.36 -5.67 11.95
N LYS A 97 -2.01 -6.40 13.01
CA LYS A 97 -1.90 -5.87 14.38
C LYS A 97 -0.46 -5.61 14.80
N VAL A 98 0.44 -6.51 14.42
CA VAL A 98 1.89 -6.34 14.63
C VAL A 98 2.44 -5.67 13.39
N LYS A 99 2.82 -4.39 13.53
CA LYS A 99 3.18 -3.52 12.41
C LYS A 99 4.70 -3.37 12.32
N PRO A 100 5.27 -3.26 11.11
CA PRO A 100 6.65 -2.82 10.95
C PRO A 100 6.80 -1.39 11.46
N GLU A 101 8.01 -1.01 11.85
CA GLU A 101 8.32 0.29 12.45
C GLU A 101 7.76 1.47 11.64
N SER A 102 7.93 1.44 10.31
CA SER A 102 7.45 2.49 9.40
C SER A 102 5.93 2.63 9.31
N TYR A 103 5.16 1.71 9.88
CA TYR A 103 3.69 1.69 9.88
C TYR A 103 3.09 1.78 11.29
N GLN A 104 3.89 1.96 12.34
CA GLN A 104 3.40 2.01 13.74
C GLN A 104 2.38 3.13 13.98
N LYS A 105 2.50 4.23 13.23
CA LYS A 105 1.59 5.39 13.24
C LYS A 105 0.15 5.07 12.81
N TYR A 106 -0.06 4.02 12.02
CA TYR A 106 -1.40 3.60 11.62
C TYR A 106 -2.10 2.81 12.74
N PRO A 107 -3.43 2.92 12.85
CA PRO A 107 -4.20 1.94 13.61
C PRO A 107 -4.03 0.54 12.99
N ASP A 108 -4.52 -0.48 13.70
CA ASP A 108 -4.63 -1.83 13.11
C ASP A 108 -5.40 -1.71 11.79
N TYR A 109 -4.82 -2.24 10.71
CA TYR A 109 -5.35 -2.09 9.37
C TYR A 109 -5.61 -3.44 8.72
N ILE A 110 -6.48 -3.44 7.73
CA ILE A 110 -6.92 -4.66 7.06
C ILE A 110 -6.39 -4.64 5.63
N LEU A 111 -5.74 -5.71 5.22
CA LEU A 111 -5.34 -5.93 3.83
C LEU A 111 -6.26 -6.98 3.21
N GLY A 112 -6.78 -6.68 2.03
CA GLY A 112 -7.70 -7.54 1.29
C GLY A 112 -7.22 -7.81 -0.11
N ILE A 113 -7.49 -9.02 -0.59
CA ILE A 113 -7.43 -9.34 -2.02
C ILE A 113 -8.87 -9.52 -2.52
N ALA A 114 -9.27 -8.76 -3.53
CA ALA A 114 -10.57 -8.89 -4.17
C ALA A 114 -10.43 -9.29 -5.64
N ARG A 115 -11.35 -10.12 -6.11
CA ARG A 115 -11.57 -10.39 -7.54
C ARG A 115 -12.54 -9.35 -8.05
N LEU A 116 -12.07 -8.44 -8.89
CA LEU A 116 -12.93 -7.49 -9.57
C LEU A 116 -13.73 -8.16 -10.67
N ASP A 117 -14.90 -7.59 -10.96
CA ASP A 117 -15.80 -8.05 -12.01
C ASP A 117 -15.13 -7.95 -13.41
N ASP A 118 -14.17 -7.02 -13.57
CA ASP A 118 -13.31 -6.87 -14.75
C ASP A 118 -12.33 -8.04 -14.97
N GLY A 119 -12.18 -8.92 -13.97
CA GLY A 119 -11.32 -10.10 -14.01
C GLY A 119 -9.91 -9.91 -13.42
N PHE A 120 -9.67 -8.84 -12.65
CA PHE A 120 -8.40 -8.61 -11.97
C PHE A 120 -8.44 -9.07 -10.51
N ASN A 121 -7.28 -9.43 -9.97
CA ASN A 121 -7.10 -9.53 -8.52
C ASN A 121 -6.39 -8.26 -8.05
N ILE A 122 -6.95 -7.59 -7.06
CA ILE A 122 -6.37 -6.37 -6.49
C ILE A 122 -6.06 -6.62 -5.03
N LEU A 123 -4.89 -6.16 -4.58
CA LEU A 123 -4.54 -6.02 -3.18
C LEU A 123 -4.73 -4.56 -2.78
N ALA A 124 -5.52 -4.29 -1.74
CA ALA A 124 -5.67 -2.96 -1.19
C ALA A 124 -5.95 -3.02 0.32
N TRP A 125 -5.87 -1.87 0.96
CA TRP A 125 -6.41 -1.71 2.31
C TRP A 125 -7.94 -1.78 2.26
N ILE A 126 -8.56 -2.43 3.25
CA ILE A 126 -10.01 -2.43 3.41
C ILE A 126 -10.38 -1.42 4.48
N LEU A 127 -11.25 -0.47 4.13
CA LEU A 127 -11.84 0.46 5.08
C LEU A 127 -13.09 -0.19 5.67
N CYS A 128 -12.95 -0.68 6.90
CA CYS A 128 -14.02 -1.34 7.64
C CYS A 128 -13.82 -1.12 9.14
N ASP A 129 -14.80 -0.50 9.79
CA ASP A 129 -14.71 -0.15 11.23
C ASP A 129 -14.74 -1.39 12.13
N ASP A 130 -15.42 -2.46 11.69
CA ASP A 130 -15.46 -3.74 12.38
C ASP A 130 -15.01 -4.88 11.46
N PHE A 131 -13.78 -5.34 11.64
CA PHE A 131 -13.21 -6.44 10.85
C PHE A 131 -14.01 -7.75 10.99
N LYS A 132 -14.81 -7.95 12.06
CA LYS A 132 -15.64 -9.15 12.24
C LYS A 132 -16.77 -9.22 11.21
N ARG A 133 -17.16 -8.08 10.63
CA ARG A 133 -18.18 -8.03 9.56
C ARG A 133 -17.65 -8.60 8.25
N LEU A 134 -16.33 -8.59 8.03
CA LEU A 134 -15.72 -9.01 6.78
C LEU A 134 -15.82 -10.52 6.56
N ARG A 135 -16.28 -10.90 5.37
CA ARG A 135 -16.44 -12.30 4.96
C ARG A 135 -15.91 -12.48 3.55
N ARG A 136 -15.34 -13.65 3.28
CA ARG A 136 -15.02 -14.06 1.90
C ARG A 136 -16.30 -14.06 1.07
N GLY A 137 -16.19 -13.64 -0.19
CA GLY A 137 -17.31 -13.53 -1.14
C GLY A 137 -18.16 -12.27 -1.03
N MET A 138 -17.97 -11.45 0.02
CA MET A 138 -18.67 -10.18 0.23
C MET A 138 -18.37 -9.20 -0.91
N ARG A 139 -19.38 -8.40 -1.29
CA ARG A 139 -19.23 -7.35 -2.30
C ARG A 139 -18.37 -6.21 -1.75
N VAL A 140 -17.46 -5.74 -2.60
CA VAL A 140 -16.60 -4.61 -2.31
C VAL A 140 -16.58 -3.67 -3.51
N LYS A 141 -16.36 -2.39 -3.25
CA LYS A 141 -16.06 -1.39 -4.26
C LYS A 141 -14.72 -0.73 -3.98
N ILE A 142 -14.06 -0.24 -5.02
CA ILE A 142 -12.88 0.60 -4.90
C ILE A 142 -13.32 2.03 -4.60
N ASP A 143 -12.67 2.63 -3.61
CA ASP A 143 -12.83 4.02 -3.21
C ASP A 143 -11.46 4.71 -3.20
N PHE A 144 -11.42 6.02 -3.40
CA PHE A 144 -10.18 6.78 -3.51
C PHE A 144 -10.09 7.74 -2.34
N LYS A 145 -9.03 7.61 -1.54
CA LYS A 145 -8.80 8.49 -0.40
C LYS A 145 -7.37 8.97 -0.37
N ARG A 146 -7.20 10.21 0.07
CA ARG A 146 -5.89 10.76 0.40
C ARG A 146 -5.41 10.12 1.69
N ARG A 147 -4.16 9.67 1.72
CA ARG A 147 -3.50 9.27 2.96
C ARG A 147 -3.03 10.53 3.68
N ASP A 148 -3.56 10.79 4.87
CA ASP A 148 -3.33 12.05 5.59
C ASP A 148 -1.84 12.32 5.84
N GLU A 149 -1.07 11.28 6.18
CA GLU A 149 0.34 11.44 6.54
C GLU A 149 1.29 11.53 5.34
N GLU A 150 1.01 10.79 4.26
CA GLU A 150 1.85 10.81 3.05
C GLU A 150 1.41 11.85 2.02
N ASN A 151 0.20 12.41 2.17
CA ASN A 151 -0.39 13.41 1.29
C ASN A 151 -0.44 13.01 -0.19
N TYR A 152 -0.78 11.75 -0.49
CA TYR A 152 -1.10 11.28 -1.85
C TYR A 152 -2.39 10.45 -1.86
N VAL A 153 -3.06 10.37 -3.01
CA VAL A 153 -4.26 9.55 -3.19
C VAL A 153 -3.89 8.10 -3.41
N SER A 154 -4.57 7.21 -2.68
CA SER A 154 -4.51 5.78 -2.88
C SER A 154 -5.92 5.21 -3.02
N TYR A 155 -6.00 3.99 -3.52
CA TYR A 155 -7.25 3.26 -3.64
C TYR A 155 -7.41 2.28 -2.48
N PHE A 156 -8.65 2.14 -2.04
CA PHE A 156 -9.06 1.32 -0.91
C PHE A 156 -10.24 0.46 -1.33
N MET A 157 -10.40 -0.69 -0.68
CA MET A 157 -11.64 -1.46 -0.77
C MET A 157 -12.59 -1.02 0.33
N VAL A 158 -13.85 -0.84 -0.02
CA VAL A 158 -14.94 -0.59 0.93
C VAL A 158 -15.97 -1.70 0.75
N PRO A 159 -16.40 -2.39 1.82
CA PRO A 159 -17.53 -3.29 1.77
C PRO A 159 -18.78 -2.55 1.25
N VAL A 160 -19.49 -3.17 0.32
CA VAL A 160 -20.82 -2.68 -0.09
C VAL A 160 -21.81 -3.35 0.87
N GLU A 161 -22.51 -2.54 1.68
CA GLU A 161 -23.64 -3.06 2.47
C GLU A 161 -24.76 -3.46 1.51
N ASP A 162 -25.29 -4.68 1.68
CA ASP A 162 -26.52 -5.13 1.02
C ASP A 162 -27.76 -4.55 1.75
#